data_AF-A0BYZ6-F1
#
_entry.id   AF-A0BYZ6-F1
#
_cell.length_a   1.000
_cell.length_b   1.000
_cell.length_c   1.000
_cell.angle_alpha   90.00
_cell.angle_beta   90.00
_cell.angle_gamma   90.00
#
_symmetry.space_group_name_H-M   'P 1'
#
loop_
_entity.id
_entity.type
_entity.pdbx_description
1 polymer ?
#
loop_
_entity_poly.entity_id
_entity_poly.type
_entity_poly.pdbx_seq_one_letter_code
_entity_poly.pdbx_strand_id
1 'polypeptide(L)'
;MDNKKSLYERFGGDQQVSELIDQFYYKVLFDKLLRDKFLKADMSRVRYQQKRFFSQMMGDKNTQYTGKDLVEVHKDLNITNQQFDKFKVHLKNIAQDMEVSGAAFRRITRSR
;
A
#
# COMPACT_ATOMS: atom_id res chain seq x y z
N MET A 1 20.59 22.17 -2.49
CA MET A 1 20.99 21.03 -1.64
C MET A 1 19.72 20.26 -1.28
N ASP A 2 19.25 19.33 -2.11
CA ASP A 2 17.94 18.68 -1.87
C ASP A 2 18.01 17.15 -1.91
N ASN A 3 19.13 16.57 -1.47
CA ASN A 3 19.36 15.12 -1.51
C ASN A 3 19.27 14.42 -0.14
N LYS A 4 18.62 15.04 0.86
CA LYS A 4 18.53 14.49 2.24
C LYS A 4 17.15 13.95 2.64
N LYS A 5 16.09 14.23 1.88
CA LYS A 5 14.73 13.78 2.22
C LYS A 5 14.49 12.34 1.76
N SER A 6 13.96 11.50 2.65
CA SER A 6 13.51 10.15 2.33
C SER A 6 12.37 10.18 1.31
N LEU A 7 12.06 9.02 0.71
CA LEU A 7 10.93 8.94 -0.22
C LEU A 7 9.61 9.25 0.50
N TYR A 8 9.49 8.80 1.75
CA TYR A 8 8.36 9.07 2.62
C TYR A 8 8.16 10.56 2.83
N GLU A 9 9.21 11.31 3.16
CA GLU A 9 9.13 12.77 3.32
C GLU A 9 8.78 13.48 2.01
N ARG A 10 9.30 12.99 0.88
CA ARG A 10 8.97 13.53 -0.45
C ARG A 10 7.55 13.18 -0.91
N PHE A 11 6.98 12.11 -0.38
CA PHE A 11 5.62 11.66 -0.64
C PHE A 11 4.56 12.46 0.14
N GLY A 12 4.97 13.22 1.17
CA GLY A 12 4.06 13.97 2.05
C GLY A 12 3.94 13.36 3.46
N GLY A 13 4.73 12.34 3.77
CA GLY A 13 4.77 11.72 5.09
C GLY A 13 3.44 11.06 5.48
N ASP A 14 3.16 11.06 6.79
CA ASP A 14 2.09 10.24 7.39
C ASP A 14 0.71 10.51 6.79
N GLN A 15 0.42 11.79 6.54
CA GLN A 15 -0.87 12.24 6.03
C GLN A 15 -1.14 11.64 4.65
N GLN A 16 -0.23 11.83 3.70
CA GLN A 16 -0.40 11.31 2.35
C GLN A 16 -0.36 9.78 2.31
N VAL A 17 0.45 9.12 3.15
CA VAL A 17 0.41 7.65 3.21
C VAL A 17 -0.95 7.15 3.73
N SER A 18 -1.49 7.80 4.76
CA SER A 18 -2.82 7.46 5.28
C SER A 18 -3.89 7.61 4.21
N GLU A 19 -3.88 8.75 3.53
CA GLU A 19 -4.84 9.05 2.46
C GLU A 19 -4.74 8.05 1.29
N LEU A 20 -3.51 7.69 0.87
CA LEU A 20 -3.29 6.66 -0.14
C LEU A 20 -3.94 5.33 0.26
N ILE A 21 -3.67 4.87 1.49
CA ILE A 21 -4.17 3.58 1.98
C ILE A 21 -5.70 3.59 2.14
N ASP A 22 -6.27 4.69 2.62
CA ASP A 22 -7.72 4.81 2.79
C ASP A 22 -8.46 4.81 1.44
N GLN A 23 -8.02 5.63 0.49
CA GLN A 23 -8.59 5.66 -0.86
C GLN A 23 -8.40 4.32 -1.59
N PHE A 24 -7.22 3.71 -1.42
CA PHE A 24 -6.92 2.40 -1.98
C PHE A 24 -7.88 1.32 -1.49
N TYR A 25 -8.07 1.20 -0.17
CA TYR A 25 -8.97 0.18 0.37
C TYR A 25 -10.43 0.48 0.09
N TYR A 26 -10.83 1.75 -0.08
CA TYR A 26 -12.15 2.05 -0.61
C TYR A 26 -12.35 1.39 -1.99
N LYS A 27 -11.41 1.53 -2.93
CA LYS A 27 -11.51 0.88 -4.25
C LYS A 27 -11.47 -0.65 -4.16
N VAL A 28 -10.60 -1.22 -3.32
CA VAL A 28 -10.48 -2.67 -3.14
C VAL A 28 -11.77 -3.29 -2.59
N LEU A 29 -12.39 -2.67 -1.58
CA LEU A 29 -13.58 -3.21 -0.94
C LEU A 29 -14.84 -3.10 -1.81
N PHE A 30 -14.85 -2.18 -2.77
CA PHE A 30 -15.94 -2.06 -3.75
C PHE A 30 -15.72 -2.88 -5.03
N ASP A 31 -14.52 -3.46 -5.22
CA ASP A 31 -14.22 -4.29 -6.37
C ASP A 31 -14.73 -5.73 -6.17
N LYS A 32 -15.62 -6.19 -7.07
CA LYS A 32 -16.22 -7.53 -7.01
C LYS A 32 -15.18 -8.66 -7.06
N LEU A 33 -14.02 -8.45 -7.69
CA LEU A 33 -12.97 -9.46 -7.80
C LEU A 33 -12.15 -9.59 -6.50
N LEU A 34 -12.11 -8.54 -5.68
CA LEU A 34 -11.23 -8.44 -4.51
C LEU A 34 -11.96 -8.51 -3.18
N ARG A 35 -13.15 -7.90 -3.07
CA ARG A 35 -13.86 -7.68 -1.81
C ARG A 35 -14.06 -8.96 -0.99
N ASP A 36 -14.28 -10.09 -1.65
CA ASP A 36 -14.59 -11.36 -0.99
C ASP A 36 -13.39 -11.90 -0.19
N LYS A 37 -12.16 -11.51 -0.55
CA LYS A 37 -10.93 -11.83 0.21
C LYS A 37 -10.86 -11.11 1.55
N PHE A 38 -11.64 -10.04 1.74
CA PHE A 38 -11.60 -9.18 2.92
C PHE A 38 -12.82 -9.30 3.83
N LEU A 39 -13.81 -10.17 3.52
CA LEU A 39 -15.06 -10.29 4.27
C LEU A 39 -14.89 -10.60 5.77
N LYS A 40 -13.83 -11.32 6.13
CA LYS A 40 -13.50 -11.69 7.51
C LYS A 40 -12.31 -10.90 8.08
N ALA A 41 -11.78 -9.95 7.31
CA ALA A 41 -10.60 -9.20 7.71
C ALA A 41 -10.99 -8.05 8.65
N ASP A 42 -10.17 -7.84 9.68
CA ASP A 42 -10.18 -6.59 10.42
C ASP A 42 -9.54 -5.51 9.55
N MET A 43 -10.37 -4.73 8.86
CA MET A 43 -9.89 -3.70 7.93
C MET A 43 -9.14 -2.57 8.63
N SER A 44 -9.41 -2.30 9.90
CA SER A 44 -8.65 -1.33 10.68
C SER A 44 -7.21 -1.82 10.88
N ARG A 45 -7.06 -3.10 11.25
CA ARG A 45 -5.74 -3.74 11.36
C ARG A 45 -5.02 -3.83 10.03
N VAL A 46 -5.72 -4.19 8.95
CA VAL A 46 -5.14 -4.29 7.61
C VAL A 46 -4.61 -2.94 7.13
N ARG A 47 -5.40 -1.86 7.22
CA ARG A 47 -4.98 -0.49 6.87
C ARG A 47 -3.78 -0.04 7.70
N TYR A 48 -3.83 -0.27 9.02
CA TYR A 48 -2.72 0.07 9.91
C TYR A 48 -1.42 -0.62 9.48
N GLN A 49 -1.46 -1.93 9.26
CA GLN A 49 -0.28 -2.70 8.88
C GLN A 49 0.24 -2.29 7.50
N GLN A 50 -0.64 -2.05 6.53
CA GLN A 50 -0.22 -1.62 5.20
C GLN A 50 0.40 -0.21 5.22
N LYS A 51 -0.17 0.73 5.99
CA LYS A 51 0.42 2.07 6.21
C LYS A 51 1.84 1.96 6.77
N ARG A 52 2.05 1.11 7.78
CA ARG A 52 3.38 0.92 8.37
C ARG A 52 4.37 0.30 7.38
N PHE A 53 3.94 -0.72 6.66
CA PHE A 53 4.74 -1.37 5.63
C PHE A 53 5.20 -0.36 4.56
N PHE A 54 4.26 0.43 4.03
CA PHE A 54 4.58 1.44 3.00
C PHE A 54 5.49 2.54 3.53
N SER A 55 5.22 3.05 4.74
CA SER A 55 6.04 4.12 5.34
C SER A 55 7.49 3.65 5.53
N GLN A 56 7.69 2.44 6.06
CA GLN A 56 9.03 1.84 6.18
C GLN A 56 9.68 1.61 4.81
N MET A 57 8.94 1.05 3.85
CA MET A 57 9.44 0.81 2.48
C MET A 57 9.86 2.10 1.78
N MET A 58 9.20 3.22 2.07
CA MET A 58 9.54 4.55 1.59
C MET A 58 10.64 5.24 2.41
N GLY A 59 11.18 4.57 3.43
CA GLY A 59 12.35 5.03 4.18
C GLY A 59 12.03 5.94 5.36
N ASP A 60 10.83 5.88 5.92
CA ASP A 60 10.61 6.43 7.25
C ASP A 60 11.46 5.69 8.29
N LYS A 61 12.24 6.44 9.06
CA LYS A 61 13.14 5.90 10.10
C LYS A 61 12.43 5.58 11.40
N ASN A 62 11.27 6.20 11.63
CA ASN A 62 10.50 6.05 12.87
C ASN A 62 9.48 4.91 12.79
N THR A 63 9.22 4.40 11.57
CA THR A 63 8.28 3.31 11.35
C THR A 63 9.01 2.00 11.13
N GLN A 64 8.72 1.05 12.00
CA GLN A 64 9.02 -0.37 11.80
C GLN A 64 7.72 -1.13 11.56
N TYR A 65 7.63 -1.84 10.45
CA TYR A 65 6.63 -2.87 10.22
C TYR A 65 6.98 -4.09 11.08
N THR A 66 6.09 -4.40 12.01
CA THR A 66 6.20 -5.55 12.92
C THR A 66 5.13 -6.60 12.65
N GLY A 67 4.45 -6.48 11.50
CA GLY A 67 3.52 -7.50 11.06
C GLY A 67 4.25 -8.78 10.65
N LYS A 68 3.45 -9.82 10.49
CA LYS A 68 3.91 -11.10 9.96
C LYS A 68 4.51 -10.94 8.57
N ASP A 69 5.33 -11.91 8.19
CA ASP A 69 5.88 -12.02 6.85
C ASP A 69 4.76 -12.00 5.78
N LEU A 70 5.00 -11.31 4.67
CA LEU A 70 3.99 -11.15 3.62
C LEU A 70 3.64 -12.48 2.95
N VAL A 71 4.59 -13.39 2.75
CA VAL A 71 4.28 -14.70 2.17
C VAL A 71 3.43 -15.49 3.17
N GLU A 72 3.80 -15.49 4.45
CA GLU A 72 3.05 -16.19 5.49
C GLU A 72 1.59 -15.72 5.60
N VAL A 73 1.32 -14.41 5.59
CA VAL A 73 -0.05 -13.90 5.75
C VAL A 73 -0.93 -14.13 4.53
N HIS A 74 -0.34 -14.30 3.35
CA HIS A 74 -1.10 -14.47 2.10
C HIS A 74 -1.18 -15.93 1.61
N LYS A 75 -0.38 -16.86 2.16
CA LYS A 75 -0.23 -18.24 1.66
C LYS A 75 -1.55 -19.01 1.51
N ASP A 76 -2.48 -18.85 2.44
CA ASP A 76 -3.74 -19.62 2.49
C ASP A 76 -4.94 -18.84 1.92
N LEU A 77 -4.69 -17.67 1.29
CA LEU A 77 -5.75 -16.82 0.78
C LEU A 77 -6.18 -17.17 -0.65
N ASN A 78 -5.51 -18.11 -1.32
CA ASN A 78 -5.78 -18.50 -2.71
C ASN A 78 -5.92 -17.27 -3.63
N ILE A 79 -4.94 -16.37 -3.58
CA ILE A 79 -4.92 -15.14 -4.39
C ILE A 79 -4.54 -15.53 -5.81
N THR A 80 -5.42 -15.25 -6.75
CA THR A 80 -5.13 -15.47 -8.18
C THR A 80 -4.26 -14.34 -8.73
N ASN A 81 -3.53 -14.60 -9.82
CA ASN A 81 -2.78 -13.56 -10.53
C ASN A 81 -3.68 -12.39 -10.95
N GLN A 82 -4.90 -12.70 -11.41
CA GLN A 82 -5.89 -11.68 -11.79
C GLN A 82 -6.27 -10.77 -10.61
N GLN A 83 -6.47 -11.33 -9.42
CA GLN A 83 -6.73 -10.56 -8.20
C GLN A 83 -5.54 -9.70 -7.80
N PHE A 84 -4.33 -10.27 -7.84
CA PHE A 84 -3.12 -9.53 -7.51
C PHE A 84 -2.86 -8.38 -8.49
N ASP A 85 -3.05 -8.61 -9.79
CA ASP A 85 -2.93 -7.58 -10.81
C ASP A 85 -3.98 -6.48 -10.64
N LYS A 86 -5.23 -6.84 -10.36
CA LYS A 86 -6.29 -5.87 -10.10
C LYS A 86 -6.00 -5.02 -8.85
N PHE A 87 -5.48 -5.63 -7.80
CA PHE A 87 -5.03 -4.94 -6.58
C PHE A 87 -3.93 -3.91 -6.90
N LYS A 88 -2.90 -4.29 -7.68
CA LYS A 88 -1.85 -3.36 -8.13
C LYS A 88 -2.39 -2.23 -8.99
N VAL A 89 -3.36 -2.49 -9.87
CA VAL A 89 -3.99 -1.47 -10.71
C VAL A 89 -4.70 -0.42 -9.85
N HIS A 90 -5.45 -0.82 -8.82
CA HIS A 90 -6.09 0.14 -7.91
C HIS A 90 -5.08 1.00 -7.19
N LEU A 91 -4.02 0.39 -6.64
CA LEU A 91 -2.95 1.12 -5.97
C LEU A 91 -2.27 2.12 -6.91
N LYS A 92 -2.03 1.70 -8.16
CA LYS A 92 -1.46 2.55 -9.20
C LYS A 92 -2.34 3.76 -9.50
N ASN A 93 -3.62 3.53 -9.74
CA ASN A 93 -4.54 4.60 -10.11
C ASN A 93 -4.66 5.64 -8.99
N ILE A 94 -4.85 5.22 -7.73
CA ILE A 94 -4.94 6.15 -6.61
C ILE A 94 -3.65 6.97 -6.44
N ALA A 95 -2.48 6.34 -6.53
CA ALA A 95 -1.24 7.08 -6.41
C ALA A 95 -1.00 8.05 -7.59
N GLN A 96 -1.54 7.77 -8.78
CA GLN A 96 -1.53 8.71 -9.90
C GLN A 96 -2.50 9.87 -9.69
N ASP A 97 -3.71 9.58 -9.18
CA ASP A 97 -4.75 10.58 -8.89
C ASP A 97 -4.32 11.56 -7.78
N MET A 98 -3.52 11.10 -6.82
CA MET A 98 -2.95 11.93 -5.75
C MET A 98 -1.77 12.82 -6.20
N GLU A 99 -1.49 12.92 -7.51
CA GLU A 99 -0.37 13.68 -8.09
C GLU A 99 1.01 13.37 -7.45
N VAL A 100 1.17 12.15 -6.94
CA VAL A 100 2.41 11.76 -6.27
C VAL A 100 3.58 11.86 -7.26
N SER A 101 4.63 12.59 -6.89
CA SER A 101 5.88 12.68 -7.67
C SER A 101 6.32 11.30 -8.15
N GLY A 102 6.38 11.10 -9.47
CA GLY A 102 6.53 9.78 -10.10
C GLY A 102 7.76 8.97 -9.67
N ALA A 103 8.74 9.58 -9.02
CA ALA A 103 9.88 8.88 -8.41
C ALA A 103 9.47 8.03 -7.18
N ALA A 104 8.53 8.51 -6.35
CA ALA A 104 8.01 7.76 -5.22
C ALA A 104 7.15 6.59 -5.65
N PHE A 105 6.27 6.86 -6.61
CA PHE A 105 5.38 5.88 -7.19
C PHE A 105 6.11 4.69 -7.84
N ARG A 106 7.14 4.95 -8.64
CA ARG A 106 7.90 3.90 -9.34
C ARG A 106 8.60 2.90 -8.41
N ARG A 107 8.92 3.29 -7.17
CA ARG A 107 9.56 2.40 -6.19
C ARG A 107 8.53 1.47 -5.52
N ILE A 108 7.33 1.98 -5.26
CA ILE A 108 6.21 1.21 -4.70
C ILE A 108 5.77 0.10 -5.66
N THR A 109 5.69 0.37 -6.96
CA THR A 109 5.13 -0.59 -7.94
C THR A 109 6.16 -1.50 -8.61
N ARG A 110 7.46 -1.38 -8.28
CA ARG A 110 8.55 -2.19 -8.87
C ARG A 110 9.04 -3.34 -7.99
N SER A 111 8.49 -3.51 -6.79
CA SER A 111 8.78 -4.70 -5.98
C SER A 111 8.21 -5.92 -6.71
N ARG A 112 9.10 -6.71 -7.32
CA ARG A 112 8.80 -8.05 -7.82
C ARG A 112 8.62 -9.01 -6.67
#